data_AF-A0A7K4A3M3-F1
#
_entry.id   AF-A0A7K4A3M3-F1
#
_cell.length_a   1.000
_cell.length_b   1.000
_cell.length_c   1.000
_cell.angle_alpha   90.00
_cell.angle_beta   90.00
_cell.angle_gamma   90.00
#
_symmetry.space_group_name_H-M   'P 1'
#
loop_
_entity.id
_entity.type
_entity.pdbx_description
1 polymer ?
#
loop_
_entity_poly.entity_id
_entity_poly.type
_entity_poly.pdbx_seq_one_letter_code
_entity_poly.pdbx_strand_id
1 'polypeptide(L)'
;MPEGPCFNQVWSEVLLKGVTPRRAYNRVKKECTEVYRIDPGYVFREVPILLPRPMLVGINERESRILMPFRKPCFGLSLYTIDTDHEEIVRLRTDFRKRTEYSSEEKEGRTHKE
;
A
#
# COMPACT_ATOMS: atom_id res chain seq x y z
N MET A 1 -16.41 20.40 0.39
CA MET A 1 -14.97 20.03 0.24
C MET A 1 -14.78 18.71 0.97
N PRO A 2 -13.99 17.73 0.51
CA PRO A 2 -13.89 16.49 1.27
C PRO A 2 -13.10 16.74 2.56
N GLU A 3 -13.82 16.73 3.68
CA GLU A 3 -13.34 16.78 5.05
C GLU A 3 -12.91 15.36 5.49
N GLY A 4 -11.87 14.84 4.86
CA GLY A 4 -11.26 13.56 5.25
C GLY A 4 -9.78 13.76 5.51
N PRO A 5 -9.17 13.07 6.50
CA PRO A 5 -7.76 13.19 6.81
C PRO A 5 -6.95 12.85 5.56
N CYS A 6 -6.40 13.90 4.95
CA CYS A 6 -5.59 13.77 3.77
C CYS A 6 -4.29 13.09 4.21
N PHE A 7 -3.86 12.02 3.53
CA PHE A 7 -2.62 11.28 3.79
C PHE A 7 -1.40 12.19 4.12
N ASN A 8 -1.37 13.38 3.50
CA ASN A 8 -0.35 14.41 3.68
C ASN A 8 -0.25 15.03 5.09
N GLN A 9 -1.27 14.91 5.94
CA GLN A 9 -1.35 15.70 7.17
C GLN A 9 -0.87 14.97 8.43
N VAL A 10 -0.64 13.66 8.38
CA VAL A 10 -0.47 12.90 9.62
C VAL A 10 0.87 12.18 9.72
N TRP A 11 1.33 11.42 8.71
CA TRP A 11 2.57 10.62 8.80
C TRP A 11 3.26 10.32 7.47
N SER A 12 3.05 11.14 6.43
CA SER A 12 3.60 10.81 5.12
C SER A 12 4.10 12.02 4.34
N GLU A 13 5.20 11.80 3.63
CA GLU A 13 5.79 12.74 2.69
C GLU A 13 5.52 12.30 1.24
N VAL A 14 5.26 13.25 0.36
CA VAL A 14 5.07 12.95 -1.07
C VAL A 14 6.44 12.75 -1.72
N LEU A 15 6.79 11.52 -2.06
CA LEU A 15 8.02 11.22 -2.78
C LEU A 15 7.89 11.53 -4.28
N LEU A 16 6.77 11.12 -4.88
CA LEU A 16 6.48 11.34 -6.29
C LEU A 16 5.00 11.71 -6.48
N LYS A 17 4.73 12.80 -7.19
CA LYS A 17 3.36 13.26 -7.46
C LYS A 17 2.98 13.02 -8.92
N GLY A 18 1.76 12.53 -9.17
CA GLY A 18 1.20 12.39 -10.51
C GLY A 18 1.98 11.45 -11.43
N VAL A 19 2.43 10.31 -10.90
CA VAL A 19 3.30 9.38 -11.62
C VAL A 19 2.57 8.20 -12.23
N THR A 20 3.16 7.63 -13.27
CA THR A 20 2.68 6.36 -13.84
C THR A 20 2.99 5.20 -12.88
N PRO A 21 2.15 4.15 -12.84
CA PRO A 21 2.40 3.00 -11.98
C PRO A 21 3.77 2.36 -12.24
N ARG A 22 4.22 2.30 -13.50
CA ARG A 22 5.57 1.82 -13.86
C ARG A 22 6.67 2.58 -13.15
N ARG A 23 6.55 3.92 -13.06
CA ARG A 23 7.53 4.76 -12.37
C ARG A 23 7.51 4.52 -10.86
N ALA A 24 6.32 4.34 -10.28
CA ALA A 24 6.18 3.98 -8.86
C ALA A 24 6.82 2.61 -8.56
N TYR A 25 6.53 1.57 -9.36
CA TYR A 25 7.12 0.24 -9.21
C TYR A 25 8.65 0.27 -9.27
N ASN A 26 9.21 0.98 -10.26
CA ASN A 26 10.66 1.08 -10.42
C ASN A 26 11.31 1.81 -9.23
N ARG A 27 10.64 2.82 -8.68
CA ARG A 27 11.13 3.55 -7.51
C ARG A 27 11.16 2.64 -6.28
N VAL A 28 10.05 1.94 -6.02
CA VAL A 28 9.94 0.96 -4.93
C VAL A 28 11.03 -0.09 -5.02
N LYS A 29 11.21 -0.73 -6.18
CA LYS A 29 12.25 -1.76 -6.38
C LYS A 29 13.68 -1.26 -6.20
N LYS A 30 13.93 0.04 -6.40
CA LYS A 30 15.27 0.62 -6.31
C LYS A 30 15.64 0.98 -4.87
N GLU A 31 14.68 1.45 -4.09
CA GLU A 31 14.93 1.95 -2.73
C GLU A 31 14.61 0.92 -1.64
N CYS A 32 13.66 0.02 -1.89
CA CYS A 32 13.23 -0.97 -0.92
C CYS A 32 13.80 -2.34 -1.26
N THR A 33 14.37 -2.99 -0.24
CA THR A 33 14.82 -4.38 -0.35
C THR A 33 13.62 -5.34 -0.28
N GLU A 34 12.60 -4.97 0.48
CA GLU A 34 11.37 -5.73 0.60
C GLU A 34 10.22 -5.07 -0.13
N VAL A 35 9.47 -5.88 -0.88
CA VAL A 35 8.40 -5.39 -1.74
C VAL A 35 7.22 -6.32 -1.65
N TYR A 36 6.05 -5.77 -1.31
CA TYR A 36 4.80 -6.49 -1.15
C TYR A 36 3.78 -6.00 -2.16
N ARG A 37 2.88 -6.88 -2.61
CA ARG A 37 1.77 -6.51 -3.48
C ARG A 37 0.54 -6.19 -2.64
N ILE A 38 -0.07 -5.06 -2.90
CA ILE A 38 -1.33 -4.65 -2.30
C ILE A 38 -2.42 -4.49 -3.36
N ASP A 39 -3.62 -4.94 -3.03
CA ASP A 39 -4.80 -4.81 -3.89
C ASP A 39 -5.62 -3.56 -3.54
N PRO A 40 -6.44 -3.05 -4.48
CA PRO A 40 -7.39 -1.99 -4.20
C PRO A 40 -8.27 -2.28 -2.98
N GLY A 41 -8.46 -1.30 -2.10
CA GLY A 41 -9.22 -1.49 -0.86
C GLY A 41 -8.40 -1.99 0.33
N TYR A 42 -7.08 -2.15 0.17
CA TYR A 42 -6.18 -2.34 1.31
C TYR A 42 -6.32 -1.17 2.29
N VAL A 43 -6.49 -1.47 3.58
CA VAL A 43 -6.58 -0.47 4.64
C VAL A 43 -5.24 -0.42 5.35
N PHE A 44 -4.61 0.75 5.37
CA PHE A 44 -3.35 1.00 6.07
C PHE A 44 -3.57 2.06 7.14
N ARG A 45 -3.24 1.75 8.40
CA ARG A 45 -3.50 2.64 9.56
C ARG A 45 -4.91 3.22 9.53
N GLU A 46 -5.92 2.37 9.35
CA GLU A 46 -7.34 2.75 9.25
C GLU A 46 -7.72 3.61 8.04
N VAL A 47 -6.76 3.92 7.15
CA VAL A 47 -7.00 4.66 5.92
C VAL A 47 -7.14 3.69 4.73
N PRO A 48 -8.29 3.68 4.03
CA PRO A 48 -8.44 2.88 2.82
C PRO A 48 -7.59 3.45 1.70
N ILE A 49 -6.65 2.64 1.20
CA ILE A 49 -5.79 2.98 0.08
C ILE A 49 -6.61 2.83 -1.21
N LEU A 50 -6.97 3.97 -1.79
CA LEU A 50 -7.69 4.04 -3.05
C LEU A 50 -6.72 3.76 -4.20
N LEU A 51 -6.57 2.48 -4.58
CA LEU A 51 -5.77 2.11 -5.75
C LEU A 51 -6.67 1.79 -6.94
N PRO A 52 -6.30 2.19 -8.17
CA PRO A 52 -7.02 1.78 -9.38
C PRO A 52 -6.72 0.34 -9.79
N ARG A 53 -5.60 -0.24 -9.31
CA ARG A 53 -5.12 -1.58 -9.63
C ARG A 53 -4.16 -2.06 -8.56
N PRO A 54 -3.87 -3.37 -8.49
CA PRO A 54 -2.87 -3.89 -7.56
C PRO A 54 -1.50 -3.27 -7.81
N MET A 55 -0.86 -2.76 -6.76
CA MET A 55 0.44 -2.08 -6.84
C MET A 55 1.42 -2.61 -5.80
N LEU A 56 2.70 -2.27 -5.97
CA LEU A 56 3.75 -2.69 -5.04
C LEU A 56 3.95 -1.61 -3.97
N VAL A 57 3.99 -2.06 -2.73
CA VAL A 57 4.47 -1.34 -1.55
C VAL A 57 5.90 -1.77 -1.29
N GLY A 58 6.77 -0.81 -0.96
CA GLY A 58 8.13 -1.08 -0.55
C GLY A 58 8.31 -0.87 0.94
N ILE A 59 9.09 -1.72 1.59
CA ILE A 59 9.59 -1.50 2.95
C ILE A 59 11.11 -1.31 2.88
N ASN A 60 11.58 -0.18 3.38
CA ASN A 60 12.98 0.11 3.63
C ASN A 60 13.22 0.06 5.14
N GLU A 61 13.56 -1.12 5.66
CA GLU A 61 13.87 -1.34 7.08
C GLU A 61 15.14 -0.59 7.52
N ARG A 62 16.07 -0.32 6.59
CA ARG A 62 17.31 0.42 6.92
C ARG A 62 17.05 1.89 7.24
N GLU A 63 16.10 2.49 6.53
CA GLU A 63 15.71 3.89 6.74
C GLU A 63 14.41 4.01 7.55
N SER A 64 13.88 2.90 8.07
CA SER A 64 12.63 2.88 8.83
C SER A 64 11.48 3.57 8.08
N ARG A 65 11.34 3.26 6.78
CA ARG A 65 10.41 3.93 5.86
C ARG A 65 9.65 2.97 4.96
N ILE A 66 8.40 3.32 4.67
CA ILE A 66 7.53 2.57 3.76
C ILE A 66 7.21 3.44 2.56
N LEU A 67 7.38 2.87 1.36
CA LEU A 67 6.94 3.45 0.11
C LEU A 67 5.54 2.95 -0.25
N MET A 68 4.55 3.81 -0.08
CA MET A 68 3.14 3.50 -0.28
C MET A 68 2.59 4.19 -1.54
N PRO A 69 2.12 3.44 -2.56
CA PRO A 69 1.37 4.05 -3.64
C PRO A 69 -0.03 4.43 -3.14
N PHE A 70 -0.47 5.65 -3.43
CA PHE A 70 -1.82 6.11 -3.10
C PHE A 70 -2.36 7.00 -4.22
N ARG A 71 -3.59 6.74 -4.67
CA ARG A 71 -4.25 7.59 -5.67
C ARG A 71 -5.13 8.60 -4.98
N LYS A 72 -4.83 9.88 -5.18
CA LYS A 72 -5.75 10.96 -4.82
C LYS A 72 -6.75 11.18 -5.93
N PRO A 73 -8.04 11.44 -5.60
CA PRO A 73 -9.04 11.79 -6.62
C PRO A 73 -8.67 13.08 -7.36
N CYS A 74 -7.99 14.02 -6.70
CA CYS A 74 -7.61 15.31 -7.27
C CYS A 74 -6.29 15.31 -8.08
N PHE A 75 -5.30 14.50 -7.72
CA PHE A 75 -3.94 14.56 -8.32
C PHE A 75 -3.50 13.25 -8.99
N GLY A 76 -4.34 12.21 -8.99
CA GLY A 76 -3.98 10.91 -9.53
C GLY A 76 -3.03 10.13 -8.62
N LEU A 77 -2.28 9.20 -9.21
CA LEU A 77 -1.38 8.31 -8.48
C LEU A 77 -0.14 9.05 -8.00
N SER A 78 0.15 8.94 -6.71
CA SER A 78 1.36 9.45 -6.09
C SER A 78 2.01 8.35 -5.24
N LEU A 79 3.32 8.44 -5.06
CA LEU A 79 4.09 7.57 -4.17
C LEU A 79 4.45 8.37 -2.92
N TYR A 80 4.16 7.78 -1.76
CA TYR A 80 4.38 8.37 -0.45
C TYR A 80 5.47 7.65 0.29
N THR A 81 6.25 8.39 1.06
CA THR A 81 7.14 7.85 2.07
C THR A 81 6.45 8.01 3.42
N ILE A 82 6.39 6.94 4.20
CA ILE A 82 5.78 6.91 5.52
C ILE A 82 6.86 6.48 6.51
N ASP A 83 7.11 7.30 7.52
CA ASP A 83 8.01 6.90 8.60
C ASP A 83 7.30 5.83 9.45
N THR A 84 8.04 4.76 9.73
CA THR A 84 7.53 3.56 10.41
C THR A 84 8.57 3.06 11.39
N ASP A 85 8.13 2.38 12.45
CA ASP A 85 9.03 1.74 13.40
C ASP A 85 9.17 0.25 13.10
N HIS A 86 10.21 -0.38 13.66
CA HIS A 86 10.45 -1.81 13.50
C HIS A 86 9.23 -2.67 13.88
N GLU A 87 8.50 -2.31 14.94
CA GLU A 87 7.28 -3.02 15.34
C GLU A 87 6.21 -3.01 14.25
N GLU A 88 6.04 -1.89 13.57
CA GLU A 88 5.05 -1.74 12.51
C GLU A 88 5.49 -2.49 11.24
N ILE A 89 6.78 -2.50 10.92
CA ILE A 89 7.33 -3.36 9.85
C ILE A 89 7.00 -4.83 10.13
N VAL A 90 7.19 -5.31 11.36
CA VAL A 90 6.86 -6.70 11.74
C VAL A 90 5.35 -6.97 11.60
N ARG A 91 4.49 -6.02 12.00
CA ARG A 91 3.04 -6.12 11.80
C ARG A 91 2.69 -6.21 10.32
N LEU A 92 3.24 -5.34 9.48
CA LEU A 92 3.00 -5.34 8.04
C LEU A 92 3.46 -6.63 7.37
N ARG A 93 4.65 -7.14 7.73
CA ARG A 93 5.14 -8.44 7.25
C ARG A 93 4.15 -9.57 7.61
N THR A 94 3.59 -9.52 8.82
CA THR A 94 2.59 -10.50 9.27
C THR A 94 1.27 -10.37 8.50
N ASP A 95 0.80 -9.15 8.26
CA ASP A 95 -0.45 -8.89 7.53
C ASP A 95 -0.34 -9.32 6.06
N PHE A 96 0.78 -9.03 5.41
CA PHE A 96 1.03 -9.48 4.04
C PHE A 96 1.16 -11.00 3.93
N ARG A 97 1.77 -11.65 4.94
CA ARG A 97 1.85 -13.11 5.00
C ARG A 97 0.46 -13.75 5.14
N LYS A 98 -0.36 -13.26 6.08
CA LYS A 98 -1.73 -13.76 6.30
C LYS A 98 -2.60 -13.63 5.05
N ARG A 99 -2.50 -12.53 4.29
CA ARG A 99 -3.25 -12.36 3.04
C ARG A 99 -2.87 -13.34 1.94
N THR A 100 -1.64 -13.85 1.97
CA THR A 100 -1.20 -14.88 1.01
C THR A 100 -1.89 -16.22 1.29
N GLU A 101 -2.22 -16.51 2.56
CA GLU A 101 -2.95 -17.71 2.97
C GLU A 101 -4.47 -17.60 2.66
N TYR A 102 -5.10 -16.45 2.94
CA TYR A 102 -6.54 -16.24 2.70
C TYR A 102 -6.98 -16.22 1.22
N SER A 103 -6.06 -15.96 0.28
CA SER A 103 -6.37 -16.04 -1.16
C SER A 103 -6.67 -17.47 -1.65
N SER A 104 -6.42 -18.48 -0.80
CA SER A 104 -6.69 -19.88 -1.08
C SER A 104 -8.05 -20.34 -0.51
N GLU A 105 -8.56 -19.69 0.53
CA GLU A 105 -9.85 -20.07 1.15
C GLU A 105 -11.06 -19.43 0.46
N GLU A 106 -10.91 -18.28 -0.22
CA GLU A 106 -12.04 -17.62 -0.90
C GLU A 106 -12.40 -18.22 -2.28
N LYS A 107 -11.73 -19.30 -2.71
CA LYS A 107 -12.13 -20.06 -3.91
C LYS A 107 -13.07 -21.23 -3.63
N GLU A 108 -13.39 -21.53 -2.36
CA GLU A 108 -14.30 -22.61 -1.97
C GLU A 108 -15.60 -22.04 -1.37
N GLY A 109 -16.33 -21.21 -2.12
CA GLY A 109 -17.53 -20.55 -1.57
C GLY A 109 -18.61 -20.15 -2.57
N ARG A 110 -18.55 -20.61 -3.83
CA ARG A 110 -19.63 -20.35 -4.79
C ARG A 110 -19.88 -21.55 -5.70
N THR A 111 -20.30 -22.65 -5.09
CA THR A 111 -20.94 -23.77 -5.79
C THR A 111 -22.26 -24.07 -5.11
N HIS A 112 -23.34 -23.94 -5.90
CA HIS A 112 -24.70 -24.45 -5.69
C HIS A 112 -25.54 -23.81 -4.58
N LYS A 113 -26.87 -23.72 -4.65
CA LYS A 113 -27.93 -23.85 -5.67
C LYS A 113 -29.20 -23.86 -4.80
N GLU A 114 -30.22 -23.07 -5.13
CA GLU A 114 -31.65 -23.46 -5.08
C GLU A 114 -32.52 -22.36 -5.65
#